data_AF-A0AAC9ADS4-F1
#
_entry.id   AF-A0AAC9ADS4-F1
#
_cell.length_a   1.000
_cell.length_b   1.000
_cell.length_c   1.000
_cell.angle_alpha   90.00
_cell.angle_beta   90.00
_cell.angle_gamma   90.00
#
_symmetry.space_group_name_H-M   'P 1'
#
loop_
_entity.id
_entity.type
_entity.pdbx_description
1 polymer ?
#
loop_
_entity_poly.entity_id
_entity_poly.type
_entity_poly.pdbx_seq_one_letter_code
_entity_poly.pdbx_strand_id
1 'polypeptide(L)'
;MYTRIIAFIALTSVASVLSVNTFAHGVSAVAGEWLPVIDMEITNDTSILSQVQSSPLGNEILVQFTGEGKVEVLGDDNEPFIRITKAGVYANWDHPMWFKVQTAGPRPLPEWVTDGKLESKWTLVSDKNYYGWYDKRLEKTDEHSDHWKIALAVNGERSDIVGYFKSLAPPNERVLVTVDRDSAPIADLSAMVIPGAESAIRVSYSGDHHMVVLDKYDVPMIRFSPSGVEVNIQSKGWQQLGRAPLNGSSKWVKLSSQAAYTWPDSRLNKSEQAGWKIPVFCHQDKKVKFIQGGWVEIASL
;
A
#
# COMPACT_ATOMS: atom_id res chain seq x y z
N MET A 1 25.81 -66.95 -7.18
CA MET A 1 26.21 -65.53 -7.21
C MET A 1 24.99 -64.75 -7.70
N TYR A 2 24.20 -64.20 -6.79
CA TYR A 2 22.91 -63.55 -7.09
C TYR A 2 23.12 -62.06 -7.35
N THR A 3 22.90 -61.60 -8.57
CA THR A 3 22.95 -60.17 -8.93
C THR A 3 21.60 -59.54 -8.61
N ARG A 4 21.53 -58.75 -7.53
CA ARG A 4 20.38 -57.91 -7.21
C ARG A 4 20.41 -56.65 -8.09
N ILE A 5 19.39 -56.48 -8.92
CA ILE A 5 19.12 -55.22 -9.63
C ILE A 5 18.31 -54.35 -8.68
N ILE A 6 18.87 -53.23 -8.24
CA ILE A 6 18.16 -52.19 -7.49
C ILE A 6 17.69 -51.15 -8.51
N ALA A 7 16.38 -51.10 -8.75
CA ALA A 7 15.76 -50.05 -9.54
C ALA A 7 15.63 -48.78 -8.68
N PHE A 8 16.38 -47.74 -9.04
CA PHE A 8 16.21 -46.39 -8.49
C PHE A 8 14.98 -45.74 -9.15
N ILE A 9 13.91 -45.57 -8.39
CA ILE A 9 12.78 -44.71 -8.76
C ILE A 9 13.19 -43.27 -8.45
N ALA A 10 13.53 -42.50 -9.49
CA ALA A 10 13.76 -41.06 -9.36
C ALA A 10 12.41 -40.37 -9.18
N LEU A 11 12.11 -39.96 -7.95
CA LEU A 11 10.98 -39.11 -7.62
C LEU A 11 11.31 -37.68 -8.07
N THR A 12 10.92 -37.30 -9.28
CA THR A 12 11.02 -35.90 -9.74
C THR A 12 9.97 -35.07 -9.01
N SER A 13 10.38 -34.43 -7.93
CA SER A 13 9.62 -33.37 -7.28
C SER A 13 9.55 -32.18 -8.24
N VAL A 14 8.40 -31.99 -8.88
CA VAL A 14 8.08 -30.76 -9.62
C VAL A 14 7.92 -29.67 -8.56
N ALA A 15 9.00 -28.92 -8.31
CA ALA A 15 8.92 -27.69 -7.56
C ALA A 15 8.14 -26.69 -8.43
N SER A 16 6.86 -26.48 -8.09
CA SER A 16 6.05 -25.40 -8.63
C SER A 16 6.74 -24.08 -8.25
N VAL A 17 7.50 -23.52 -9.17
CA VAL A 17 8.03 -22.17 -9.03
C VAL A 17 6.83 -21.24 -9.13
N LEU A 18 6.24 -20.89 -7.99
CA LEU A 18 5.32 -19.76 -7.92
C LEU A 18 6.16 -18.55 -8.32
N SER A 19 5.96 -18.07 -9.55
CA SER A 19 6.48 -16.81 -10.02
C SER A 19 5.87 -15.73 -9.14
N VAL A 20 6.62 -15.32 -8.11
CA VAL A 20 6.37 -14.06 -7.42
C VAL A 20 6.52 -13.00 -8.50
N ASN A 21 5.41 -12.40 -8.93
CA ASN A 21 5.44 -11.22 -9.76
C ASN A 21 6.09 -10.13 -8.90
N THR A 22 7.41 -10.02 -8.99
CA THR A 22 8.16 -8.86 -8.57
C THR A 22 7.72 -7.73 -9.49
N PHE A 23 6.73 -6.97 -9.06
CA PHE A 23 6.44 -5.65 -9.62
C PHE A 23 7.70 -4.82 -9.44
N ALA A 24 8.41 -4.57 -10.54
CA ALA A 24 9.57 -3.70 -10.54
C ALA A 24 9.11 -2.30 -10.14
N HIS A 25 9.69 -1.75 -9.07
CA HIS A 25 9.52 -0.36 -8.69
C HIS A 25 10.17 0.53 -9.76
N GLY A 26 9.39 0.91 -10.79
CA GLY A 26 9.77 1.97 -11.70
C GLY A 26 9.97 3.26 -10.91
N VAL A 27 11.07 3.96 -11.16
CA VAL A 27 11.36 5.26 -10.55
C VAL A 27 10.31 6.25 -11.07
N SER A 28 9.35 6.58 -10.22
CA SER A 28 8.29 7.56 -10.48
C SER A 28 8.94 8.94 -10.67
N ALA A 29 8.85 9.51 -11.86
CA ALA A 29 9.21 10.90 -12.11
C ALA A 29 7.91 11.68 -12.24
N VAL A 30 7.52 12.43 -11.21
CA VAL A 30 6.19 13.07 -11.16
C VAL A 30 6.25 14.43 -11.88
N ALA A 31 5.27 14.74 -12.74
CA ALA A 31 5.00 16.13 -13.11
C ALA A 31 4.05 16.76 -12.09
N GLY A 32 4.44 17.89 -11.50
CA GLY A 32 3.61 18.67 -10.57
C GLY A 32 3.91 18.43 -9.08
N GLU A 33 3.18 19.15 -8.22
CA GLU A 33 3.38 19.18 -6.77
C GLU A 33 2.60 18.10 -6.01
N TRP A 34 1.93 17.17 -6.70
CA TRP A 34 1.00 16.23 -6.06
C TRP A 34 1.15 14.81 -6.61
N LEU A 35 1.19 13.85 -5.70
CA LEU A 35 1.26 12.41 -5.96
C LEU A 35 -0.08 11.75 -5.63
N PRO A 36 -0.79 11.14 -6.59
CA PRO A 36 -1.94 10.29 -6.28
C PRO A 36 -1.48 9.00 -5.57
N VAL A 37 -2.05 8.74 -4.40
CA VAL A 37 -1.77 7.55 -3.57
C VAL A 37 -3.07 6.79 -3.33
N ILE A 38 -3.09 5.47 -3.60
CA ILE A 38 -4.26 4.61 -3.31
C ILE A 38 -4.44 4.50 -1.79
N ASP A 39 -5.68 4.66 -1.32
CA ASP A 39 -6.07 4.30 0.03
C ASP A 39 -6.51 2.83 0.07
N MET A 40 -5.56 1.98 0.46
CA MET A 40 -5.76 0.54 0.58
C MET A 40 -6.67 0.15 1.75
N GLU A 41 -6.97 1.06 2.70
CA GLU A 41 -7.88 0.75 3.81
C GLU A 41 -9.35 0.80 3.41
N ILE A 42 -9.69 1.52 2.33
CA ILE A 42 -11.06 1.74 1.88
C ILE A 42 -11.40 0.87 0.66
N THR A 43 -10.40 0.53 -0.16
CA THR A 43 -10.57 -0.37 -1.31
C THR A 43 -10.77 -1.81 -0.82
N ASN A 44 -12.02 -2.19 -0.54
CA ASN A 44 -12.38 -3.37 0.25
C ASN A 44 -12.51 -4.69 -0.53
N ASP A 45 -12.28 -4.72 -1.84
CA ASP A 45 -12.40 -5.95 -2.64
C ASP A 45 -11.04 -6.64 -2.83
N THR A 46 -10.83 -7.76 -2.13
CA THR A 46 -9.60 -8.56 -2.21
C THR A 46 -9.34 -9.18 -3.58
N SER A 47 -10.36 -9.22 -4.45
CA SER A 47 -10.22 -9.71 -5.81
C SER A 47 -9.62 -8.66 -6.77
N ILE A 48 -9.51 -7.40 -6.33
CA ILE A 48 -8.94 -6.30 -7.08
C ILE A 48 -7.56 -5.95 -6.52
N LEU A 49 -6.55 -5.95 -7.38
CA LEU A 49 -5.24 -5.40 -7.07
C LEU A 49 -5.04 -4.14 -7.92
N SER A 50 -4.51 -3.08 -7.32
CA SER A 50 -4.34 -1.80 -8.01
C SER A 50 -3.02 -1.13 -7.66
N GLN A 51 -2.45 -0.43 -8.64
CA GLN A 51 -1.24 0.35 -8.47
C GLN A 51 -1.36 1.64 -9.28
N VAL A 52 -0.87 2.75 -8.73
CA VAL A 52 -0.69 3.99 -9.48
C VAL A 52 0.78 4.17 -9.84
N GLN A 53 1.03 4.59 -11.07
CA GLN A 53 2.34 4.97 -11.57
C GLN A 53 2.27 6.42 -12.07
N SER A 54 3.20 7.25 -11.60
CA SER A 54 3.27 8.66 -11.99
C SER A 54 4.47 8.90 -12.91
N SER A 55 4.24 9.67 -13.96
CA SER A 55 5.26 10.09 -14.92
C SER A 55 5.14 11.59 -15.22
N PRO A 56 6.12 12.22 -15.89
CA PRO A 56 5.99 13.62 -16.29
C PRO A 56 4.91 13.82 -17.35
N LEU A 57 4.46 12.74 -17.99
CA LEU A 57 3.42 12.78 -19.01
C LEU A 57 2.02 12.74 -18.39
N GLY A 58 1.85 12.05 -17.26
CA GLY A 58 0.58 11.88 -16.56
C GLY A 58 0.61 10.69 -15.59
N ASN A 59 -0.54 10.46 -14.94
CA ASN A 59 -0.73 9.38 -13.98
C ASN A 59 -1.50 8.20 -14.60
N GLU A 60 -0.94 7.01 -14.45
CA GLU A 60 -1.54 5.75 -14.88
C GLU A 60 -2.00 4.96 -13.66
N ILE A 61 -3.13 4.25 -13.80
CA ILE A 61 -3.52 3.20 -12.87
C ILE A 61 -3.51 1.86 -13.58
N LEU A 62 -2.95 0.86 -12.91
CA LEU A 62 -3.01 -0.54 -13.28
C LEU A 62 -4.01 -1.23 -12.37
N VAL A 63 -4.99 -1.91 -12.94
CA VAL A 63 -5.95 -2.74 -12.19
C VAL A 63 -5.87 -4.18 -12.67
N GLN A 64 -5.76 -5.11 -11.73
CA GLN A 64 -5.85 -6.54 -11.95
C GLN A 64 -7.07 -7.12 -11.23
N PHE A 65 -7.77 -8.04 -11.89
CA PHE A 65 -8.92 -8.74 -11.33
C PHE A 65 -8.68 -10.24 -11.24
N THR A 66 -8.86 -10.81 -10.06
CA THR A 66 -8.62 -12.23 -9.76
C THR A 66 -9.89 -12.98 -9.34
N GLY A 67 -11.01 -12.26 -9.20
CA GLY A 67 -12.31 -12.80 -8.81
C GLY A 67 -13.06 -13.49 -9.95
N GLU A 68 -14.21 -14.05 -9.64
CA GLU A 68 -15.13 -14.60 -10.64
C GLU A 68 -15.97 -13.49 -11.30
N GLY A 69 -16.31 -13.68 -12.56
CA GLY A 69 -17.11 -12.74 -13.34
C GLY A 69 -16.29 -11.59 -13.92
N LYS A 70 -16.66 -10.34 -13.59
CA LYS A 70 -16.07 -9.14 -14.18
C LYS A 70 -15.96 -7.97 -13.20
N VAL A 71 -14.95 -7.15 -13.42
CA VAL A 71 -14.90 -5.76 -12.94
C VAL A 71 -14.99 -4.82 -14.14
N GLU A 72 -15.82 -3.79 -14.03
CA GLU A 72 -16.01 -2.77 -15.06
C GLU A 72 -15.59 -1.40 -14.53
N VAL A 73 -14.77 -0.68 -15.29
CA VAL A 73 -14.36 0.70 -14.97
C VAL A 73 -15.39 1.64 -15.55
N LEU A 74 -15.92 2.53 -14.71
CA LEU A 74 -16.99 3.45 -15.06
C LEU A 74 -16.44 4.83 -15.41
N GLY A 75 -16.99 5.41 -16.48
CA GLY A 75 -16.73 6.77 -16.93
C GLY A 75 -17.40 7.82 -16.05
N ASP A 76 -17.28 9.09 -16.44
CA ASP A 76 -17.91 10.22 -15.75
C ASP A 76 -19.45 10.17 -15.81
N ASP A 77 -19.98 9.47 -16.81
CA ASP A 77 -21.41 9.17 -17.00
C ASP A 77 -21.88 7.93 -16.22
N ASN A 78 -21.00 7.31 -15.42
CA ASN A 78 -21.20 6.02 -14.74
C ASN A 78 -21.42 4.82 -15.67
N GLU A 79 -21.14 4.94 -16.96
CA GLU A 79 -21.22 3.83 -17.90
C GLU A 79 -19.86 3.11 -18.05
N PRO A 80 -19.85 1.79 -18.27
CA PRO A 80 -18.62 1.01 -18.33
C PRO A 80 -17.89 1.18 -19.67
N PHE A 81 -16.58 1.44 -19.61
CA PHE A 81 -15.72 1.58 -20.80
C PHE A 81 -14.54 0.60 -20.88
N ILE A 82 -14.12 0.04 -19.75
CA ILE A 82 -13.18 -1.09 -19.65
C ILE A 82 -13.86 -2.20 -18.84
N ARG A 83 -13.72 -3.45 -19.30
CA ARG A 83 -14.15 -4.65 -18.55
C ARG A 83 -12.97 -5.59 -18.40
N ILE A 84 -12.64 -5.97 -17.18
CA ILE A 84 -11.57 -6.91 -16.86
C ILE A 84 -12.19 -8.19 -16.30
N THR A 85 -11.79 -9.32 -16.85
CA THR A 85 -12.20 -10.67 -16.43
C THR A 85 -10.96 -11.55 -16.25
N LYS A 86 -11.13 -12.76 -15.73
CA LYS A 86 -10.04 -13.76 -15.74
C LYS A 86 -9.54 -14.11 -17.15
N ALA A 87 -10.42 -14.01 -18.16
CA ALA A 87 -10.12 -14.41 -19.53
C ALA A 87 -9.50 -13.30 -20.39
N GLY A 88 -9.53 -12.05 -19.91
CA GLY A 88 -9.04 -10.91 -20.69
C GLY A 88 -9.71 -9.59 -20.34
N VAL A 89 -9.23 -8.55 -21.05
CA VAL A 89 -9.72 -7.18 -20.98
C VAL A 89 -10.49 -6.86 -22.25
N TYR A 90 -11.66 -6.25 -22.08
CA TYR A 90 -12.51 -5.78 -23.16
C TYR A 90 -12.67 -4.27 -23.10
N ALA A 91 -12.61 -3.63 -24.25
CA ALA A 91 -12.85 -2.20 -24.41
C ALA A 91 -14.21 -1.94 -25.04
N ASN A 92 -14.91 -0.91 -24.56
CA ASN A 92 -16.10 -0.39 -25.21
C ASN A 92 -15.71 0.66 -26.26
N TRP A 93 -15.72 0.27 -27.53
CA TRP A 93 -15.22 1.10 -28.64
C TRP A 93 -16.09 2.32 -28.98
N ASP A 94 -17.32 2.37 -28.49
CA ASP A 94 -18.21 3.51 -28.70
C ASP A 94 -18.25 4.44 -27.47
N HIS A 95 -17.51 4.13 -26.40
CA HIS A 95 -17.47 4.96 -25.20
C HIS A 95 -16.33 6.00 -25.29
N PRO A 96 -16.60 7.32 -25.19
CA PRO A 96 -15.57 8.37 -25.31
C PRO A 96 -14.39 8.19 -24.34
N MET A 97 -14.67 7.78 -23.09
CA MET A 97 -13.64 7.49 -22.09
C MET A 97 -12.60 6.48 -22.54
N TRP A 98 -12.95 5.45 -23.33
CA TRP A 98 -11.97 4.48 -23.84
C TRP A 98 -10.81 5.17 -24.55
N PHE A 99 -11.09 6.19 -25.36
CA PHE A 99 -10.08 6.93 -26.13
C PHE A 99 -9.36 7.99 -25.29
N LYS A 100 -10.07 8.62 -24.34
CA LYS A 100 -9.50 9.66 -23.46
C LYS A 100 -8.42 9.11 -22.54
N VAL A 101 -8.48 7.82 -22.17
CA VAL A 101 -7.56 7.19 -21.21
C VAL A 101 -6.32 6.52 -21.84
N GLN A 102 -6.22 6.47 -23.18
CA GLN A 102 -5.09 5.81 -23.85
C GLN A 102 -3.81 6.64 -23.83
N THR A 103 -3.92 7.93 -23.54
CA THR A 103 -2.82 8.89 -23.52
C THR A 103 -3.07 9.91 -22.43
N ALA A 104 -2.03 10.42 -21.80
CA ALA A 104 -2.19 11.46 -20.78
C ALA A 104 -2.78 12.78 -21.30
N GLY A 105 -2.50 13.11 -22.57
CA GLY A 105 -2.99 14.32 -23.22
C GLY A 105 -4.37 14.18 -23.87
N PRO A 106 -4.99 15.32 -24.26
CA PRO A 106 -6.22 15.29 -25.03
C PRO A 106 -6.02 14.57 -26.36
N ARG A 107 -6.95 13.68 -26.69
CA ARG A 107 -6.99 12.95 -27.95
C ARG A 107 -8.29 13.28 -28.68
N PRO A 108 -8.25 13.63 -29.98
CA PRO A 108 -9.46 13.75 -30.78
C PRO A 108 -10.24 12.44 -30.75
N LEU A 109 -11.54 12.52 -30.51
CA LEU A 109 -12.41 11.36 -30.61
C LEU A 109 -12.60 10.97 -32.08
N PRO A 110 -12.67 9.67 -32.42
CA PRO A 110 -13.08 9.26 -33.75
C PRO A 110 -14.47 9.80 -34.11
N GLU A 111 -14.72 10.07 -35.39
CA GLU A 111 -16.00 10.68 -35.85
C GLU A 111 -17.24 9.85 -35.48
N TRP A 112 -17.10 8.53 -35.35
CA TRP A 112 -18.20 7.64 -34.95
C TRP A 112 -18.49 7.63 -33.45
N VAL A 113 -17.58 8.17 -32.63
CA VAL A 113 -17.72 8.27 -31.18
C VAL A 113 -18.34 9.62 -30.88
N THR A 114 -19.67 9.68 -30.89
CA THR A 114 -20.40 10.89 -30.53
C THR A 114 -20.67 10.93 -29.03
N ASP A 115 -20.46 12.09 -28.39
CA ASP A 115 -20.92 12.32 -27.02
C ASP A 115 -22.45 12.10 -26.97
N GLY A 116 -22.89 11.01 -26.32
CA GLY A 116 -24.31 10.73 -26.06
C GLY A 116 -24.98 9.56 -26.79
N LYS A 117 -24.30 8.82 -27.68
CA LYS A 117 -24.79 7.53 -28.20
C LYS A 117 -23.83 6.39 -27.89
N LEU A 118 -24.18 5.62 -26.87
CA LEU A 118 -23.44 4.42 -26.46
C LEU A 118 -24.12 3.19 -27.05
N GLU A 119 -23.56 2.62 -28.13
CA GLU A 119 -23.82 1.23 -28.48
C GLU A 119 -22.72 0.37 -27.85
N SER A 120 -23.09 -0.66 -27.09
CA SER A 120 -22.12 -1.43 -26.31
C SER A 120 -21.30 -2.39 -27.20
N LYS A 121 -20.25 -1.89 -27.88
CA LYS A 121 -19.32 -2.70 -28.67
C LYS A 121 -18.09 -3.11 -27.85
N TRP A 122 -18.20 -4.26 -27.18
CA TRP A 122 -17.09 -4.85 -26.43
C TRP A 122 -16.17 -5.66 -27.35
N THR A 123 -14.88 -5.33 -27.36
CA THR A 123 -13.85 -6.08 -28.08
C THR A 123 -12.70 -6.43 -27.16
N LEU A 124 -12.18 -7.65 -27.27
CA LEU A 124 -10.99 -8.09 -26.54
C LEU A 124 -9.77 -7.27 -26.97
N VAL A 125 -9.10 -6.63 -26.01
CA VAL A 125 -7.89 -5.81 -26.23
C VAL A 125 -6.64 -6.38 -25.55
N SER A 126 -6.83 -7.33 -24.62
CA SER A 126 -5.74 -8.04 -23.95
C SER A 126 -6.23 -9.40 -23.46
N ASP A 127 -5.38 -10.42 -23.52
CA ASP A 127 -5.62 -11.76 -22.96
C ASP A 127 -5.24 -11.86 -21.46
N LYS A 128 -4.81 -10.75 -20.87
CA LYS A 128 -4.43 -10.67 -19.45
C LYS A 128 -5.62 -10.29 -18.58
N ASN A 129 -5.54 -10.64 -17.29
CA ASN A 129 -6.53 -10.24 -16.29
C ASN A 129 -6.23 -8.88 -15.64
N TYR A 130 -5.42 -8.04 -16.31
CA TYR A 130 -5.05 -6.71 -15.85
C TYR A 130 -4.96 -5.74 -17.01
N TYR A 131 -5.19 -4.46 -16.72
CA TYR A 131 -5.06 -3.38 -17.69
C TYR A 131 -4.60 -2.09 -17.02
N GLY A 132 -3.71 -1.36 -17.69
CA GLY A 132 -3.25 -0.04 -17.28
C GLY A 132 -3.80 1.05 -18.20
N TRP A 133 -4.18 2.20 -17.65
CA TRP A 133 -4.64 3.36 -18.42
C TRP A 133 -4.30 4.67 -17.73
N TYR A 134 -4.24 5.76 -18.49
CA TYR A 134 -4.14 7.12 -17.96
C TYR A 134 -5.49 7.58 -17.42
N ASP A 135 -5.53 8.10 -16.20
CA ASP A 135 -6.79 8.54 -15.62
C ASP A 135 -6.68 9.97 -15.08
N LYS A 136 -7.45 10.89 -15.68
CA LYS A 136 -7.45 12.30 -15.26
C LYS A 136 -7.96 12.51 -13.84
N ARG A 137 -8.69 11.55 -13.28
CA ARG A 137 -9.13 11.60 -11.88
C ARG A 137 -7.95 11.48 -10.91
N LEU A 138 -6.79 11.03 -11.38
CA LEU A 138 -5.52 10.99 -10.64
C LEU A 138 -4.72 12.29 -10.77
N GLU A 139 -5.29 13.35 -11.36
CA GLU A 139 -4.68 14.68 -11.42
C GLU A 139 -5.40 15.60 -10.41
N LYS A 140 -4.62 16.31 -9.58
CA LYS A 140 -5.18 17.31 -8.67
C LYS A 140 -5.48 18.59 -9.46
N THR A 141 -6.74 18.80 -9.80
CA THR A 141 -7.20 19.96 -10.57
C THR A 141 -7.84 21.05 -9.70
N ASP A 142 -8.21 20.71 -8.46
CA ASP A 142 -8.80 21.60 -7.47
C ASP A 142 -7.95 21.58 -6.19
N GLU A 143 -7.59 22.76 -5.69
CA GLU A 143 -6.85 22.93 -4.43
C GLU A 143 -7.61 22.37 -3.23
N HIS A 144 -8.94 22.33 -3.27
CA HIS A 144 -9.79 21.81 -2.21
C HIS A 144 -10.07 20.31 -2.30
N SER A 145 -9.69 19.65 -3.41
CA SER A 145 -9.86 18.20 -3.56
C SER A 145 -8.61 17.46 -3.11
N ASP A 146 -8.65 16.94 -1.88
CA ASP A 146 -7.56 16.12 -1.32
C ASP A 146 -7.69 14.64 -1.67
N HIS A 147 -8.85 14.24 -2.17
CA HIS A 147 -9.19 12.85 -2.49
C HIS A 147 -9.53 12.66 -3.95
N TRP A 148 -9.33 11.43 -4.42
CA TRP A 148 -9.73 11.00 -5.76
C TRP A 148 -10.44 9.66 -5.70
N LYS A 149 -11.22 9.38 -6.74
CA LYS A 149 -12.02 8.17 -6.85
C LYS A 149 -12.12 7.70 -8.29
N ILE A 150 -11.91 6.40 -8.49
CA ILE A 150 -12.21 5.70 -9.74
C ILE A 150 -13.38 4.77 -9.49
N ALA A 151 -14.47 5.06 -10.19
CA ALA A 151 -15.72 4.33 -10.12
C ALA A 151 -15.60 2.95 -10.78
N LEU A 152 -16.02 1.90 -10.06
CA LEU A 152 -16.04 0.53 -10.56
C LEU A 152 -17.43 -0.12 -10.41
N ALA A 153 -17.67 -1.18 -11.18
CA ALA A 153 -18.74 -2.14 -10.92
C ALA A 153 -18.17 -3.56 -10.89
N VAL A 154 -18.30 -4.26 -9.78
CA VAL A 154 -17.91 -5.67 -9.62
C VAL A 154 -19.17 -6.51 -9.78
N ASN A 155 -19.24 -7.29 -10.85
CA ASN A 155 -20.43 -8.09 -11.17
C ASN A 155 -21.76 -7.31 -11.17
N GLY A 156 -21.70 -6.01 -11.50
CA GLY A 156 -22.84 -5.10 -11.51
C GLY A 156 -23.08 -4.36 -10.19
N GLU A 157 -22.40 -4.73 -9.11
CA GLU A 157 -22.46 -4.01 -7.84
C GLU A 157 -21.45 -2.88 -7.81
N ARG A 158 -21.86 -1.71 -7.31
CA ARG A 158 -20.99 -0.53 -7.24
C ARG A 158 -19.82 -0.78 -6.28
N SER A 159 -18.62 -0.46 -6.76
CA SER A 159 -17.39 -0.41 -5.96
C SER A 159 -16.58 0.82 -6.39
N ASP A 160 -15.49 1.10 -5.70
CA ASP A 160 -14.60 2.21 -6.02
C ASP A 160 -13.15 1.87 -5.65
N ILE A 161 -12.19 2.36 -6.43
CA ILE A 161 -10.81 2.54 -5.98
C ILE A 161 -10.70 3.99 -5.54
N VAL A 162 -10.27 4.20 -4.30
CA VAL A 162 -10.15 5.55 -3.72
C VAL A 162 -8.72 5.83 -3.31
N GLY A 163 -8.40 7.11 -3.19
CA GLY A 163 -7.11 7.56 -2.69
C GLY A 163 -7.08 9.02 -2.34
N TYR A 164 -5.87 9.53 -2.11
CA TYR A 164 -5.61 10.92 -1.78
C TYR A 164 -4.42 11.47 -2.56
N PHE A 165 -4.30 12.80 -2.58
CA PHE A 165 -3.16 13.51 -3.16
C PHE A 165 -2.13 13.84 -2.07
N LYS A 166 -0.95 13.24 -2.15
CA LYS A 166 0.20 13.56 -1.29
C LYS A 166 0.95 14.75 -1.88
N SER A 167 1.11 15.83 -1.11
CA SER A 167 1.95 16.96 -1.54
C SER A 167 3.41 16.53 -1.67
N LEU A 168 4.02 16.93 -2.78
CA LEU A 168 5.45 16.90 -3.05
C LEU A 168 6.13 18.24 -2.81
N ALA A 169 5.35 19.30 -2.53
CA ALA A 169 5.93 20.57 -2.16
C ALA A 169 6.89 20.36 -0.98
N PRO A 170 8.08 20.98 -0.99
CA PRO A 170 8.94 20.96 0.17
C PRO A 170 8.13 21.51 1.36
N PRO A 171 8.22 20.87 2.54
CA PRO A 171 7.46 21.34 3.68
C PRO A 171 7.83 22.80 3.97
N ASN A 172 6.82 23.65 4.19
CA ASN A 172 6.98 25.09 4.49
C ASN A 172 7.75 25.34 5.81
N GLU A 173 7.95 24.28 6.59
CA GLU A 173 8.67 24.30 7.84
C GLU A 173 9.64 23.11 7.92
N ARG A 174 10.83 23.36 8.45
CA ARG A 174 11.76 22.30 8.84
C ARG A 174 11.42 21.85 10.25
N VAL A 175 10.76 20.70 10.34
CA VAL A 175 10.38 20.09 11.61
C VAL A 175 11.39 19.01 11.99
N LEU A 176 11.97 19.11 13.18
CA LEU A 176 12.72 18.02 13.80
C LEU A 176 11.80 17.23 14.72
N VAL A 177 11.69 15.94 14.43
CA VAL A 177 11.01 14.98 15.30
C VAL A 177 11.96 14.58 16.43
N THR A 178 11.55 14.82 17.66
CA THR A 178 12.35 14.55 18.87
C THR A 178 11.71 13.45 19.69
N VAL A 179 12.51 12.70 20.46
CA VAL A 179 12.05 11.74 21.48
C VAL A 179 12.32 12.32 22.86
N ASP A 180 11.34 12.26 23.75
CA ASP A 180 11.50 12.60 25.16
C ASP A 180 12.25 11.47 25.86
N ARG A 181 13.53 11.71 26.13
CA ARG A 181 14.42 10.71 26.77
C ARG A 181 14.22 10.62 28.28
N ASP A 182 13.63 11.65 28.89
CA ASP A 182 13.39 11.70 30.33
C ASP A 182 12.09 10.95 30.69
N SER A 183 11.18 10.80 29.73
CA SER A 183 9.97 9.99 29.84
C SER A 183 10.17 8.53 29.38
N ALA A 184 11.22 7.85 29.84
CA ALA A 184 11.42 6.42 29.54
C ALA A 184 10.22 5.59 30.05
N PRO A 185 9.39 4.99 29.16
CA PRO A 185 8.13 4.38 29.59
C PRO A 185 8.31 3.05 30.33
N ILE A 186 9.38 2.32 29.98
CA ILE A 186 9.67 0.98 30.48
C ILE A 186 11.18 0.94 30.76
N ALA A 187 11.57 0.33 31.87
CA ALA A 187 12.98 0.06 32.16
C ALA A 187 13.62 -0.72 31.00
N ASP A 188 14.91 -0.49 30.74
CA ASP A 188 15.68 -1.20 29.71
C ASP A 188 15.21 -0.99 28.25
N LEU A 189 14.26 -0.08 28.02
CA LEU A 189 13.86 0.37 26.70
C LEU A 189 14.67 1.62 26.31
N SER A 190 15.18 1.63 25.08
CA SER A 190 15.73 2.82 24.45
C SER A 190 15.08 3.04 23.09
N ALA A 191 14.80 4.31 22.78
CA ALA A 191 14.15 4.74 21.55
C ALA A 191 14.93 5.89 20.91
N MET A 192 15.02 5.84 19.57
CA MET A 192 15.66 6.87 18.77
C MET A 192 14.84 7.12 17.51
N VAL A 193 14.60 8.38 17.19
CA VAL A 193 14.01 8.78 15.91
C VAL A 193 15.10 8.82 14.84
N ILE A 194 14.79 8.28 13.67
CA ILE A 194 15.60 8.37 12.46
C ILE A 194 14.88 9.36 11.53
N PRO A 195 15.47 10.55 11.27
CA PRO A 195 14.85 11.56 10.43
C PRO A 195 14.88 11.14 8.96
N GLY A 196 13.89 11.59 8.20
CA GLY A 196 13.75 11.34 6.77
C GLY A 196 12.42 11.88 6.23
N ALA A 197 12.19 11.75 4.93
CA ALA A 197 10.90 12.09 4.30
C ALA A 197 9.72 11.30 4.93
N GLU A 198 10.00 10.07 5.37
CA GLU A 198 9.18 9.33 6.32
C GLU A 198 10.04 9.05 7.55
N SER A 199 9.66 9.64 8.69
CA SER A 199 10.40 9.43 9.93
C SER A 199 10.19 8.00 10.43
N ALA A 200 11.26 7.42 10.98
CA ALA A 200 11.23 6.08 11.57
C ALA A 200 11.65 6.14 13.03
N ILE A 201 11.26 5.11 13.78
CA ILE A 201 11.73 4.91 15.15
C ILE A 201 12.51 3.60 15.22
N ARG A 202 13.65 3.66 15.90
CA ARG A 202 14.38 2.48 16.35
C ARG A 202 14.12 2.28 17.82
N VAL A 203 13.64 1.10 18.18
CA VAL A 203 13.51 0.66 19.56
C VAL A 203 14.48 -0.47 19.80
N SER A 204 15.17 -0.42 20.94
CA SER A 204 15.95 -1.51 21.49
C SER A 204 15.51 -1.78 22.92
N TYR A 205 15.52 -3.04 23.32
CA TYR A 205 15.04 -3.46 24.62
C TYR A 205 15.94 -4.54 25.21
N SER A 206 16.44 -4.33 26.43
CA SER A 206 17.35 -5.24 27.13
C SER A 206 16.77 -5.89 28.39
N GLY A 207 15.46 -5.70 28.65
CA GLY A 207 14.80 -6.34 29.78
C GLY A 207 14.59 -7.84 29.58
N ASP A 208 14.31 -8.55 30.66
CA ASP A 208 14.17 -10.01 30.74
C ASP A 208 12.75 -10.53 30.38
N HIS A 209 11.75 -9.65 30.34
CA HIS A 209 10.37 -9.96 29.98
C HIS A 209 10.01 -9.47 28.57
N HIS A 210 8.89 -9.94 28.01
CA HIS A 210 8.39 -9.39 26.74
C HIS A 210 7.89 -7.95 26.88
N MET A 211 8.38 -7.07 26.00
CA MET A 211 7.85 -5.73 25.79
C MET A 211 7.12 -5.67 24.45
N VAL A 212 5.92 -5.10 24.44
CA VAL A 212 5.03 -5.09 23.28
C VAL A 212 4.77 -3.64 22.85
N VAL A 213 4.89 -3.39 21.55
CA VAL A 213 4.49 -2.15 20.89
C VAL A 213 3.11 -2.35 20.28
N LEU A 214 2.21 -1.39 20.51
CA LEU A 214 0.89 -1.36 19.88
C LEU A 214 0.93 -0.57 18.56
N ASP A 215 0.15 -1.03 17.58
CA ASP A 215 -0.10 -0.24 16.37
C ASP A 215 -1.01 0.97 16.66
N LYS A 216 -1.35 1.74 15.63
CA LYS A 216 -2.25 2.91 15.72
C LYS A 216 -3.70 2.55 16.08
N TYR A 217 -4.04 1.26 16.10
CA TYR A 217 -5.36 0.73 16.46
C TYR A 217 -5.34 0.07 17.85
N ASP A 218 -4.30 0.33 18.65
CA ASP A 218 -4.09 -0.25 19.98
C ASP A 218 -3.99 -1.80 19.97
N VAL A 219 -3.60 -2.40 18.84
CA VAL A 219 -3.40 -3.85 18.72
C VAL A 219 -1.92 -4.20 18.85
N PRO A 220 -1.54 -5.27 19.59
CA PRO A 220 -0.16 -5.76 19.65
C PRO A 220 0.44 -5.97 18.25
N MET A 221 1.51 -5.22 17.95
CA MET A 221 2.14 -5.22 16.62
C MET A 221 3.52 -5.85 16.66
N ILE A 222 4.42 -5.35 17.52
CA ILE A 222 5.80 -5.82 17.62
C ILE A 222 6.07 -6.26 19.06
N ARG A 223 6.76 -7.38 19.25
CA ARG A 223 7.18 -7.87 20.55
C ARG A 223 8.68 -8.04 20.61
N PHE A 224 9.30 -7.49 21.64
CA PHE A 224 10.73 -7.58 21.92
C PHE A 224 10.98 -8.47 23.13
N SER A 225 12.09 -9.20 23.09
CA SER A 225 12.59 -10.05 24.18
C SER A 225 14.11 -10.16 24.07
N PRO A 226 14.79 -10.75 25.07
CA PRO A 226 16.21 -11.10 24.95
C PRO A 226 16.53 -12.01 23.75
N SER A 227 15.56 -12.80 23.27
CA SER A 227 15.76 -13.66 22.10
C SER A 227 15.63 -12.92 20.77
N GLY A 228 15.14 -11.68 20.77
CA GLY A 228 15.05 -10.77 19.64
C GLY A 228 13.65 -10.19 19.44
N VAL A 229 13.29 -9.92 18.18
CA VAL A 229 12.00 -9.28 17.84
C VAL A 229 11.12 -10.23 17.05
N GLU A 230 9.84 -10.23 17.41
CA GLU A 230 8.76 -10.91 16.70
C GLU A 230 7.69 -9.90 16.31
N VAL A 231 6.93 -10.24 15.28
CA VAL A 231 5.86 -9.40 14.76
C VAL A 231 4.56 -10.15 14.64
N ASN A 232 3.47 -9.45 14.92
CA ASN A 232 2.12 -9.94 14.73
C ASN A 232 1.71 -9.73 13.27
N ILE A 233 1.79 -10.77 12.44
CA ILE A 233 1.46 -10.68 11.00
C ILE A 233 -0.04 -10.44 10.73
N GLN A 234 -0.87 -10.53 11.77
CA GLN A 234 -2.31 -10.20 11.73
C GLN A 234 -2.61 -8.76 12.20
N SER A 235 -1.60 -8.01 12.66
CA SER A 235 -1.80 -6.59 12.99
C SER A 235 -2.04 -5.79 11.71
N LYS A 236 -3.14 -5.03 11.67
CA LYS A 236 -3.44 -4.11 10.57
C LYS A 236 -2.32 -3.08 10.41
N GLY A 237 -1.78 -2.58 11.52
CA GLY A 237 -0.62 -1.69 11.50
C GLY A 237 0.61 -2.32 10.84
N TRP A 238 0.93 -3.57 11.16
CA TRP A 238 2.05 -4.26 10.52
C TRP A 238 1.84 -4.47 9.01
N GLN A 239 0.65 -4.91 8.60
CA GLN A 239 0.32 -5.12 7.20
C GLN A 239 0.43 -3.82 6.39
N GLN A 240 0.04 -2.69 6.98
CA GLN A 240 0.18 -1.36 6.38
C GLN A 240 1.62 -0.90 6.19
N LEU A 241 2.57 -1.41 6.97
CA LEU A 241 3.99 -1.13 6.72
C LEU A 241 4.48 -1.82 5.43
N GLY A 242 3.75 -2.82 4.90
CA GLY A 242 4.10 -3.55 3.70
C GLY A 242 5.40 -4.35 3.83
N ARG A 243 5.81 -4.71 5.05
CA ARG A 243 7.10 -5.34 5.35
C ARG A 243 6.95 -6.84 5.60
N ALA A 244 7.92 -7.61 5.10
CA ALA A 244 8.02 -9.02 5.42
C ALA A 244 8.42 -9.21 6.91
N PRO A 245 7.91 -10.25 7.60
CA PRO A 245 7.01 -11.29 7.08
C PRO A 245 5.54 -10.84 7.02
N LEU A 246 4.83 -11.15 5.92
CA LEU A 246 3.38 -10.90 5.79
C LEU A 246 2.53 -12.18 5.98
N ASN A 247 3.16 -13.35 5.88
CA ASN A 247 2.50 -14.65 5.97
C ASN A 247 3.27 -15.57 6.92
N GLY A 248 2.57 -16.51 7.55
CA GLY A 248 3.15 -17.47 8.49
C GLY A 248 2.10 -18.39 9.11
N SER A 249 2.54 -19.53 9.64
CA SER A 249 1.67 -20.49 10.34
C SER A 249 1.35 -20.07 11.78
N SER A 250 2.03 -19.04 12.30
CA SER A 250 1.85 -18.48 13.64
C SER A 250 1.52 -16.99 13.53
N LYS A 251 0.72 -16.50 14.48
CA LYS A 251 0.43 -15.06 14.64
C LYS A 251 1.71 -14.26 14.86
N TRP A 252 2.59 -14.75 15.73
CA TRP A 252 3.89 -14.12 16.01
C TRP A 252 4.97 -14.80 15.20
N VAL A 253 5.67 -14.03 14.37
CA VAL A 253 6.73 -14.51 13.49
C VAL A 253 8.02 -13.78 13.79
N LYS A 254 9.14 -14.50 13.76
CA LYS A 254 10.47 -13.94 14.01
C LYS A 254 10.80 -12.88 12.97
N LEU A 255 11.18 -11.68 13.45
CA LEU A 255 11.56 -10.54 12.63
C LEU A 255 13.06 -10.24 12.71
N SER A 256 13.65 -10.36 13.90
CA SER A 256 15.08 -10.11 14.14
C SER A 256 15.61 -10.98 15.27
N SER A 257 16.85 -11.44 15.17
CA SER A 257 17.58 -12.08 16.28
C SER A 257 18.13 -11.07 17.29
N GLN A 258 18.27 -9.80 16.91
CA GLN A 258 18.63 -8.73 17.81
C GLN A 258 17.38 -8.19 18.50
N ALA A 259 17.48 -7.85 19.79
CA ALA A 259 16.40 -7.20 20.56
C ALA A 259 16.26 -5.70 20.20
N ALA A 260 16.37 -5.39 18.91
CA ALA A 260 16.24 -4.05 18.36
C ALA A 260 15.62 -4.12 16.96
N TYR A 261 14.76 -3.17 16.64
CA TYR A 261 14.14 -3.06 15.33
C TYR A 261 13.79 -1.60 15.00
N THR A 262 13.81 -1.30 13.71
CA THR A 262 13.50 0.02 13.17
C THR A 262 12.31 -0.10 12.22
N TRP A 263 11.30 0.76 12.39
CA TRP A 263 10.16 0.85 11.47
C TRP A 263 9.73 2.30 11.24
N PRO A 264 9.19 2.63 10.06
CA PRO A 264 8.50 3.89 9.84
C PRO A 264 7.21 3.92 10.65
N ASP A 265 6.88 5.05 11.27
CA ASP A 265 5.67 5.16 12.10
C ASP A 265 4.94 6.47 11.78
N SER A 266 3.71 6.37 11.29
CA SER A 266 2.94 7.53 10.84
C SER A 266 2.64 8.51 11.97
N ARG A 267 2.70 8.08 13.24
CA ARG A 267 2.52 8.95 14.41
C ARG A 267 3.66 9.95 14.57
N LEU A 268 4.79 9.75 13.89
CA LEU A 268 5.93 10.70 13.89
C LEU A 268 5.73 11.86 12.92
N ASN A 269 4.71 11.82 12.06
CA ASN A 269 4.39 12.93 11.16
C ASN A 269 3.78 14.09 11.94
N LYS A 270 4.17 15.34 11.62
CA LYS A 270 3.62 16.53 12.29
C LYS A 270 2.09 16.52 12.22
N SER A 271 1.47 16.81 13.35
CA SER A 271 0.01 16.91 13.49
C SER A 271 -0.34 18.11 14.38
N GLU A 272 -1.62 18.42 14.51
CA GLU A 272 -2.14 19.45 15.43
C GLU A 272 -1.96 19.07 16.92
N GLN A 273 -1.49 17.86 17.22
CA GLN A 273 -1.25 17.44 18.60
C GLN A 273 0.03 18.08 19.15
N ALA A 274 0.08 18.29 20.47
CA ALA A 274 1.26 18.84 21.15
C ALA A 274 2.51 17.94 21.06
N GLY A 275 2.33 16.65 20.75
CA GLY A 275 3.40 15.68 20.59
C GLY A 275 2.87 14.34 20.10
N TRP A 276 3.78 13.41 19.84
CA TRP A 276 3.45 12.06 19.38
C TRP A 276 3.61 11.04 20.51
N LYS A 277 2.84 9.95 20.43
CA LYS A 277 2.87 8.84 21.39
C LYS A 277 2.76 7.49 20.69
N ILE A 278 3.62 6.56 21.04
CA ILE A 278 3.60 5.16 20.62
C ILE A 278 3.31 4.30 21.86
N PRO A 279 2.16 3.62 21.95
CA PRO A 279 1.81 2.84 23.11
C PRO A 279 2.68 1.58 23.20
N VAL A 280 3.16 1.31 24.40
CA VAL A 280 3.94 0.12 24.75
C VAL A 280 3.48 -0.46 26.07
N PHE A 281 3.66 -1.75 26.30
CA PHE A 281 3.49 -2.35 27.62
C PHE A 281 4.49 -3.47 27.86
N CYS A 282 4.84 -3.69 29.13
CA CYS A 282 5.59 -4.88 29.53
C CYS A 282 4.59 -5.99 29.90
N HIS A 283 4.83 -7.23 29.48
CA HIS A 283 3.97 -8.36 29.83
C HIS A 283 3.82 -8.57 31.36
N GLN A 284 4.81 -8.11 32.14
CA GLN A 284 4.82 -8.25 33.59
C GLN A 284 3.76 -7.37 34.28
N ASP A 285 3.64 -6.10 33.89
CA ASP A 285 2.70 -5.16 34.50
C ASP A 285 1.41 -4.96 33.68
N LYS A 286 1.46 -5.28 32.37
CA LYS A 286 0.38 -5.07 31.38
C LYS A 286 -0.19 -3.65 31.37
N LYS A 287 0.56 -2.67 31.88
CA LYS A 287 0.14 -1.27 31.90
C LYS A 287 0.64 -0.60 30.64
N VAL A 288 -0.29 -0.02 29.89
CA VAL A 288 0.06 0.79 28.72
C VAL A 288 0.79 2.05 29.18
N LYS A 289 1.96 2.25 28.60
CA LYS A 289 2.86 3.40 28.73
C LYS A 289 3.18 3.91 27.32
N PHE A 290 3.94 4.98 27.20
CA PHE A 290 4.16 5.61 25.89
C PHE A 290 5.63 5.96 25.65
N ILE A 291 6.18 5.50 24.53
CA ILE A 291 7.32 6.19 23.93
C ILE A 291 6.74 7.48 23.36
N GLN A 292 7.29 8.63 23.73
CA GLN A 292 6.71 9.91 23.35
C GLN A 292 7.78 10.93 22.97
N GLY A 293 7.35 12.00 22.32
CA GLY A 293 8.21 13.08 21.89
C GLY A 293 7.42 14.17 21.21
N GLY A 294 8.10 15.06 20.50
CA GLY A 294 7.48 16.23 19.90
C GLY A 294 8.02 16.57 18.52
N TRP A 295 7.52 17.69 18.01
CA TRP A 295 7.93 18.33 16.78
C TRP A 295 8.49 19.70 17.14
N VAL A 296 9.76 19.90 16.84
CA VAL A 296 10.42 21.20 17.03
C VAL A 296 10.57 21.85 15.66
N GLU A 297 9.93 22.99 15.48
CA GLU A 297 10.17 23.83 14.31
C GLU A 297 11.59 24.41 14.42
N ILE A 298 12.44 24.10 13.44
CA ILE A 298 13.82 24.58 13.37
C ILE A 298 13.92 25.82 12.48
N ALA A 299 13.06 25.93 11.46
CA ALA A 299 12.95 27.11 10.60
C ALA A 299 11.64 27.08 9.81
N SER A 300 11.00 28.23 9.66
CA SER A 300 10.04 28.52 8.58
C SER A 300 10.83 28.90 7.33
N LEU A 301 10.38 28.44 6.16
CA LEU A 301 10.93 28.81 4.85
C LEU A 301 10.22 30.04 4.27
#